data_AF-A0A7W0QNR1-F1
#
_entry.id   AF-A0A7W0QNR1-F1
#
_cell.length_a   1.000
_cell.length_b   1.000
_cell.length_c   1.000
_cell.angle_alpha   90.00
_cell.angle_beta   90.00
_cell.angle_gamma   90.00
#
_symmetry.space_group_name_H-M   'P 1'
#
loop_
_entity.id
_entity.type
_entity.pdbx_description
1 polymer ?
#
loop_
_entity_poly.entity_id
_entity_poly.type
_entity_poly.pdbx_seq_one_letter_code
_entity_poly.pdbx_strand_id
1 'polypeptide(L)'
;GVGCTGAQSAAISVMPGVVFSGSVDGNLRAYSTTDGKIIWAFNTMQPFDTVNGVKGQGGSIDAAGPAIAGGMVLTNSGYGQWRGKPGNVLLAFGLP
;
A
#
# COMPACT_ATOMS: atom_id res chain seq x y z
N GLY A 1 19.26 2.90 -6.67
CA GLY A 1 20.42 2.26 -6.02
C GLY A 1 20.22 0.77 -6.06
N VAL A 2 21.31 -0.02 -6.09
CA VAL A 2 21.26 -1.49 -6.07
C VAL A 2 20.50 -1.95 -4.82
N GLY A 3 19.31 -2.51 -5.04
CA GLY A 3 18.36 -2.93 -4.01
C GLY A 3 16.98 -3.04 -4.63
N CYS A 4 16.21 -4.07 -4.25
CA CYS A 4 14.88 -4.33 -4.77
C CYS A 4 13.84 -3.31 -4.26
N THR A 5 14.07 -2.01 -4.48
CA THR A 5 13.25 -0.94 -3.90
C THR A 5 11.82 -0.99 -4.42
N GLY A 6 11.59 -1.42 -5.66
CA GLY A 6 10.24 -1.67 -6.20
C GLY A 6 9.70 -3.08 -5.96
N ALA A 7 10.29 -3.86 -5.04
CA ALA A 7 9.82 -5.21 -4.77
C ALA A 7 8.40 -5.18 -4.21
N GLN A 8 7.52 -5.95 -4.84
CA GLN A 8 6.16 -6.22 -4.39
C GLN A 8 6.18 -7.48 -3.50
N SER A 9 6.80 -7.38 -2.32
CA SER A 9 7.01 -8.53 -1.41
C SER A 9 5.88 -8.72 -0.40
N ALA A 10 5.04 -7.70 -0.20
CA ALA A 10 3.81 -7.84 0.58
C ALA A 10 2.88 -8.86 -0.06
N ALA A 11 2.09 -9.57 0.76
CA ALA A 11 1.02 -10.39 0.23
C ALA A 11 0.05 -9.54 -0.63
N ILE A 12 -0.48 -10.13 -1.71
CA ILE A 12 -1.50 -9.46 -2.52
C ILE A 12 -2.88 -9.63 -1.89
N SER A 13 -3.83 -8.80 -2.31
CA SER A 13 -5.25 -9.00 -2.00
C SER A 13 -6.09 -8.75 -3.23
N VAL A 14 -7.17 -9.50 -3.38
CA VAL A 14 -7.95 -9.56 -4.62
C VAL A 14 -9.41 -9.30 -4.35
N MET A 15 -10.04 -8.56 -5.25
CA MET A 15 -11.50 -8.47 -5.39
C MET A 15 -11.86 -8.59 -6.88
N PRO A 16 -13.14 -8.77 -7.24
CA PRO A 16 -13.53 -8.89 -8.65
C PRO A 16 -12.96 -7.75 -9.51
N GLY A 17 -12.18 -8.10 -10.53
CA GLY A 17 -11.58 -7.15 -11.47
C GLY A 17 -10.23 -6.56 -11.05
N VAL A 18 -9.82 -6.68 -9.78
CA VAL A 18 -8.68 -5.93 -9.24
C VAL A 18 -7.78 -6.75 -8.31
N VAL A 19 -6.46 -6.71 -8.54
CA VAL A 19 -5.41 -7.18 -7.64
C VAL A 19 -4.71 -5.98 -7.00
N PHE A 20 -4.64 -5.93 -5.67
CA PHE A 20 -3.86 -4.94 -4.95
C PHE A 20 -2.51 -5.52 -4.50
N SER A 21 -1.45 -4.75 -4.68
CA SER A 21 -0.09 -5.13 -4.31
C SER A 21 0.70 -3.92 -3.81
N GLY A 22 1.24 -4.05 -2.60
CA GLY A 22 2.07 -3.05 -1.94
C GLY A 22 3.56 -3.36 -2.08
N SER A 23 4.36 -2.32 -2.30
CA SER A 23 5.78 -2.44 -2.56
C SER A 23 6.63 -1.79 -1.47
N VAL A 24 7.89 -2.24 -1.40
CA VAL A 24 8.91 -1.71 -0.49
C VAL A 24 9.20 -0.23 -0.76
N ASP A 25 8.92 0.28 -1.96
CA ASP A 25 8.97 1.72 -2.30
C ASP A 25 7.77 2.52 -1.78
N GLY A 26 6.89 1.87 -1.01
CA GLY A 26 5.69 2.47 -0.44
C GLY A 26 4.59 2.79 -1.44
N ASN A 27 4.68 2.31 -2.69
CA ASN A 27 3.56 2.39 -3.61
C ASN A 27 2.57 1.25 -3.37
N LEU A 28 1.29 1.61 -3.22
CA LEU A 28 0.18 0.67 -3.36
C LEU A 28 -0.33 0.74 -4.80
N ARG A 29 -0.41 -0.40 -5.49
CA ARG A 29 -0.86 -0.48 -6.88
C ARG A 29 -2.06 -1.42 -6.99
N ALA A 30 -2.99 -1.04 -7.86
CA ALA A 30 -4.11 -1.86 -8.27
C ALA A 30 -3.92 -2.27 -9.73
N TYR A 31 -4.03 -3.57 -9.99
CA TYR A 31 -3.86 -4.17 -11.30
C TYR A 31 -5.18 -4.77 -11.78
N SER A 32 -5.48 -4.64 -13.06
CA SER A 32 -6.56 -5.36 -13.73
C SER A 32 -6.30 -6.86 -13.66
N THR A 33 -7.30 -7.64 -13.21
CA THR A 33 -7.21 -9.11 -13.21
C THR A 33 -7.23 -9.72 -14.61
N THR A 34 -7.60 -8.93 -15.64
CA THR A 34 -7.75 -9.40 -17.02
C THR A 34 -6.43 -9.41 -17.78
N ASP A 35 -5.63 -8.37 -17.61
CA ASP A 35 -4.42 -8.13 -18.42
C ASP A 35 -3.21 -7.66 -17.61
N GLY A 36 -3.33 -7.57 -16.28
CA GLY A 36 -2.24 -7.18 -15.39
C GLY A 36 -1.81 -5.71 -15.54
N LYS A 37 -2.59 -4.86 -16.23
CA LYS A 37 -2.27 -3.43 -16.32
C LYS A 37 -2.55 -2.74 -14.99
N ILE A 38 -1.69 -1.79 -14.62
CA ILE A 38 -1.96 -0.89 -13.50
C ILE A 38 -3.15 -0.01 -13.87
N ILE A 39 -4.21 -0.08 -13.08
CA ILE A 39 -5.42 0.75 -13.24
C ILE A 39 -5.49 1.87 -12.20
N TRP A 40 -4.73 1.75 -11.10
CA TRP A 40 -4.56 2.78 -10.09
C TRP A 40 -3.27 2.57 -9.31
N ALA A 41 -2.67 3.66 -8.84
CA ALA A 41 -1.51 3.61 -7.97
C ALA A 41 -1.51 4.81 -7.02
N PHE A 42 -0.98 4.61 -5.82
CA PHE A 42 -0.85 5.66 -4.82
C PHE A 42 0.47 5.53 -4.08
N ASN A 43 1.22 6.64 -4.04
CA ASN A 43 2.45 6.74 -3.29
C ASN A 43 2.12 7.03 -1.81
N THR A 44 2.38 6.07 -0.94
CA THR A 44 2.15 6.24 0.51
C THR A 44 3.31 6.92 1.22
N MET A 45 4.50 7.06 0.62
CA MET A 45 5.68 7.64 1.26
C MET A 45 5.63 9.17 1.36
N GLN A 46 4.64 9.68 2.06
CA GLN A 46 4.40 11.09 2.26
C GLN A 46 3.83 11.36 3.66
N PRO A 47 3.91 12.61 4.14
CA PRO A 47 3.22 13.02 5.35
C PRO A 47 1.69 12.95 5.18
N PHE A 48 0.98 12.67 6.27
CA PHE A 48 -0.48 12.68 6.33
C PHE A 48 -0.98 13.45 7.55
N ASP A 49 -1.98 14.29 7.32
CA ASP A 49 -2.88 14.75 8.38
C ASP A 49 -3.87 13.62 8.66
N THR A 50 -3.84 13.08 9.88
CA THR A 50 -4.65 11.91 10.25
C THR A 50 -5.91 12.33 10.99
N VAL A 51 -6.92 11.46 10.94
CA VAL A 51 -8.23 11.70 11.57
C VAL A 51 -8.18 11.83 13.10
N ASN A 52 -7.15 11.29 13.75
CA ASN A 52 -6.96 11.42 15.20
C ASN A 52 -6.00 12.57 15.58
N GLY A 53 -5.55 13.39 14.61
CA GLY A 53 -4.68 14.54 14.83
C GLY A 53 -3.20 14.20 15.07
N VAL A 54 -2.81 12.93 15.06
CA VAL A 54 -1.40 12.53 15.21
C VAL A 54 -0.71 12.66 13.85
N LYS A 55 0.49 13.24 13.79
CA LYS A 55 1.24 13.34 12.53
C LYS A 55 1.51 11.95 11.95
N GLY A 56 1.04 11.73 10.73
CA GLY A 56 1.24 10.50 9.98
C GLY A 56 2.40 10.63 9.00
N GLN A 57 3.16 9.55 8.85
CA GLN A 57 4.16 9.37 7.81
C GLN A 57 4.00 7.96 7.25
N GLY A 58 3.76 7.83 5.95
CA GLY A 58 3.83 6.52 5.32
C GLY A 58 5.26 6.11 4.97
N GLY A 59 5.42 4.82 4.70
CA GLY A 59 6.70 4.18 4.44
C GLY A 59 6.54 2.95 3.55
N SER A 60 7.45 1.99 3.70
CA SER A 60 7.43 0.73 2.93
C SER A 60 6.18 -0.10 3.26
N ILE A 61 5.70 -0.87 2.28
CA ILE A 61 4.62 -1.84 2.45
C ILE A 61 5.21 -3.23 2.21
N ASP A 62 5.13 -4.09 3.23
CA ASP A 62 5.65 -5.44 3.21
C ASP A 62 4.88 -6.31 4.22
N ALA A 63 5.15 -7.63 4.21
CA ALA A 63 4.54 -8.67 5.04
C ALA A 63 3.05 -8.93 4.76
N ALA A 64 2.16 -8.02 5.13
CA ALA A 64 0.71 -8.19 4.98
C ALA A 64 0.16 -7.50 3.73
N GLY A 65 -0.89 -8.09 3.17
CA GLY A 65 -1.65 -7.50 2.07
C GLY A 65 -2.79 -6.60 2.54
N PRO A 66 -3.38 -5.78 1.65
CA PRO A 66 -4.50 -4.92 2.00
C PRO A 66 -5.76 -5.71 2.40
N ALA A 67 -6.42 -5.32 3.50
CA ALA A 67 -7.72 -5.88 3.84
C ALA A 67 -8.82 -5.24 2.98
N ILE A 68 -9.77 -6.05 2.49
CA ILE A 68 -10.89 -5.58 1.66
C ILE A 68 -12.20 -5.94 2.35
N ALA A 69 -13.00 -4.94 2.71
CA ALA A 69 -14.30 -5.14 3.35
C ALA A 69 -15.19 -3.91 3.21
N GLY A 70 -16.51 -4.10 3.11
CA GLY A 70 -17.48 -2.99 3.19
C GLY A 70 -17.28 -1.88 2.16
N GLY A 71 -16.80 -2.20 0.96
CA GLY A 71 -16.49 -1.21 -0.08
C GLY A 71 -15.17 -0.44 0.13
N MET A 72 -14.37 -0.84 1.12
CA MET A 72 -13.10 -0.22 1.45
C MET A 72 -11.91 -1.17 1.23
N VAL A 73 -10.75 -0.56 0.96
CA VAL A 73 -9.44 -1.21 0.94
C VAL A 73 -8.58 -0.55 2.02
N LEU A 74 -8.06 -1.33 2.96
CA LEU A 74 -7.24 -0.86 4.07
C LEU A 74 -5.83 -1.43 3.94
N THR A 75 -4.81 -0.58 4.03
CA THR A 75 -3.41 -1.02 4.02
C THR A 75 -2.60 -0.32 5.10
N ASN A 76 -1.71 -1.05 5.79
CA ASN A 76 -0.66 -0.42 6.57
C ASN A 76 0.39 0.19 5.63
N SER A 77 0.97 1.31 6.05
CA SER A 77 2.13 1.90 5.39
C SER A 77 3.17 2.25 6.45
N GLY A 78 4.30 1.54 6.37
CA GLY A 78 5.33 1.55 7.39
C GLY A 78 5.80 0.14 7.71
N TYR A 79 6.97 -0.21 7.19
CA TYR A 79 7.64 -1.46 7.50
C TYR A 79 9.13 -1.21 7.62
N GLY A 80 9.59 -1.05 8.85
CA GLY A 80 10.99 -0.67 9.16
C GLY A 80 11.98 -1.83 9.13
N GLN A 81 11.56 -3.07 8.84
CA GLN A 81 12.46 -4.21 8.74
C GLN A 81 13.15 -4.27 7.37
N TRP A 82 14.23 -5.04 7.26
CA TRP A 82 14.94 -5.29 5.99
C TRP A 82 15.33 -4.03 5.19
N ARG A 83 15.72 -2.96 5.89
CA ARG A 83 16.02 -1.63 5.31
C ARG A 83 14.82 -0.93 4.66
N GLY A 84 13.61 -1.43 4.92
CA GLY A 84 12.37 -0.73 4.62
C GLY A 84 12.24 0.56 5.42
N LYS A 85 11.41 1.45 4.91
CA LYS A 85 11.17 2.76 5.49
C LYS A 85 10.03 2.64 6.51
N PRO A 86 10.28 3.03 7.77
CA PRO A 86 9.24 3.01 8.79
C PRO A 86 8.13 4.00 8.43
N GLY A 87 6.97 3.79 9.04
CA GLY A 87 5.78 4.60 8.88
C GLY A 87 4.75 4.20 9.94
N ASN A 88 3.75 5.04 10.15
CA ASN A 88 2.80 4.90 11.24
C ASN A 88 1.35 5.13 10.80
N VAL A 89 1.03 4.90 9.53
CA VAL A 89 -0.30 5.16 8.99
C VAL A 89 -1.00 3.89 8.53
N LEU A 90 -2.30 3.83 8.84
CA LEU A 90 -3.26 2.91 8.23
C LEU A 90 -4.08 3.75 7.24
N LEU A 91 -4.03 3.39 5.97
CA LEU A 91 -4.75 4.10 4.91
C LEU A 91 -6.03 3.33 4.57
N ALA A 92 -7.13 4.05 4.37
CA ALA A 92 -8.41 3.52 3.92
C ALA A 92 -8.80 4.19 2.60
N PHE A 93 -9.09 3.40 1.59
CA PHE A 93 -9.52 3.84 0.27
C PHE A 93 -10.93 3.35 0.01
N GLY A 94 -11.77 4.22 -0.55
CA GLY A 94 -13.13 3.92 -0.98
C GLY A 94 -13.50 4.77 -2.18
N LEU A 95 -14.60 4.42 -2.83
CA LEU A 95 -15.21 5.31 -3.82
C LEU A 95 -15.81 6.54 -3.11
N PRO A 96 -15.93 7.69 -3.79
CA PRO A 96 -16.61 8.87 -3.28
C PRO A 96 -18.06 8.59 -2.83
#